data_AF-A0A2V6M7X7-F1
#
_entry.id   AF-A0A2V6M7X7-F1
#
_cell.length_a   1.000
_cell.length_b   1.000
_cell.length_c   1.000
_cell.angle_alpha   90.00
_cell.angle_beta   90.00
_cell.angle_gamma   90.00
#
_symmetry.space_group_name_H-M   'P 1'
#
loop_
_entity.id
_entity.type
_entity.pdbx_description
1 polymer ?
#
loop_
_entity_poly.entity_id
_entity_poly.type
_entity_poly.pdbx_seq_one_letter_code
_entity_poly.pdbx_strand_id
1 'polypeptide(L)'
;MGKSIAFQLRDETSGATALVAPAVGEIMTELRDAVHNSDVVLFDGTFWSNNELRDVRPAARSAREMNHLPISDGSLEFLRHSPTRRKIYTHINNTNPILLPGSSERMQVEDAGIEIACDGLEVVL
;
A
#
# COMPACT_ATOMS: atom_id res chain seq x y z
N MET A 1 -10.13 2.13 -18.19
CA MET A 1 -9.61 1.86 -16.83
C MET A 1 -8.60 0.75 -16.92
N GLY A 2 -7.39 0.96 -16.38
CA GLY A 2 -6.38 -0.09 -16.32
C GLY A 2 -6.84 -1.15 -15.32
N LYS A 3 -6.84 -2.42 -15.74
CA LYS A 3 -7.12 -3.53 -14.84
C LYS A 3 -5.82 -3.90 -14.14
N SER A 4 -5.76 -3.77 -12.82
CA SER A 4 -4.73 -4.40 -12.00
C SER A 4 -5.28 -5.68 -11.37
N ILE A 5 -4.39 -6.59 -11.00
CA ILE A 5 -4.72 -7.85 -10.32
C ILE A 5 -3.90 -7.89 -9.04
N ALA A 6 -4.53 -8.32 -7.94
CA ALA A 6 -3.85 -8.68 -6.71
C ALA A 6 -3.74 -10.19 -6.61
N PHE A 7 -2.66 -10.68 -6.00
CA PHE A 7 -2.40 -12.11 -5.82
C PHE A 7 -2.39 -12.45 -4.34
N GLN A 8 -3.23 -13.40 -3.92
CA GLN A 8 -3.13 -14.02 -2.61
C GLN A 8 -2.40 -15.36 -2.75
N LEU A 9 -1.29 -15.49 -2.05
CA LEU A 9 -0.44 -16.66 -1.98
C LEU A 9 -0.71 -17.38 -0.66
N ARG A 10 -0.70 -18.71 -0.68
CA ARG A 10 -0.82 -19.55 0.50
C ARG A 10 0.29 -20.59 0.48
N ASP A 11 1.02 -20.69 1.58
CA ASP A 11 1.87 -21.85 1.82
C ASP A 11 0.98 -23.02 2.27
N GLU A 12 0.99 -24.12 1.51
CA GLU A 12 0.18 -25.30 1.80
C GLU A 12 0.66 -26.06 3.05
N THR A 13 1.92 -25.88 3.47
CA THR A 13 2.49 -26.58 4.62
C THR A 13 2.10 -25.90 5.94
N SER A 14 2.35 -24.59 6.05
CA SER A 14 2.04 -23.81 7.25
C SER A 14 0.60 -23.28 7.27
N GLY A 15 -0.03 -23.17 6.11
CA GLY A 15 -1.32 -22.47 5.94
C GLY A 15 -1.19 -20.94 5.90
N ALA A 16 0.01 -20.39 6.05
CA ALA A 16 0.27 -18.94 6.05
C ALA A 16 -0.05 -18.31 4.70
N THR A 17 -0.47 -17.05 4.73
CA THR A 17 -0.98 -16.33 3.56
C THR A 17 -0.35 -14.96 3.38
N ALA A 18 -0.08 -14.60 2.12
CA ALA A 18 0.37 -13.27 1.74
C ALA A 18 -0.47 -12.69 0.61
N LEU A 19 -0.90 -11.45 0.75
CA LEU A 19 -1.50 -10.69 -0.34
C LEU A 19 -0.49 -9.72 -0.93
N VAL A 20 -0.38 -9.72 -2.26
CA VAL A 20 0.41 -8.75 -3.03
C VAL A 20 -0.54 -7.96 -3.92
N ALA A 21 -0.77 -6.69 -3.57
CA ALA A 21 -1.67 -5.76 -4.22
C ALA A 21 -0.93 -4.44 -4.54
N PRO A 22 -0.03 -4.41 -5.54
CA PRO A 22 0.89 -3.31 -5.77
C PRO A 22 0.26 -2.09 -6.46
N ALA A 23 -0.94 -2.25 -7.03
CA ALA A 23 -1.69 -1.17 -7.68
C ALA A 23 -3.18 -1.30 -7.34
N VAL A 24 -3.69 -0.39 -6.52
CA VAL A 24 -5.06 -0.40 -6.00
C VAL A 24 -5.69 0.96 -6.25
N GLY A 25 -6.67 1.04 -7.14
CA GLY A 25 -7.44 2.28 -7.36
C GLY A 25 -8.59 2.46 -6.37
N GLU A 26 -9.13 1.36 -5.84
CA GLU A 26 -10.29 1.32 -4.96
C GLU A 26 -10.27 0.05 -4.08
N ILE A 27 -10.76 0.15 -2.85
CA ILE A 27 -10.94 -1.00 -1.96
C ILE A 27 -12.33 -1.61 -2.18
N MET A 28 -12.40 -2.57 -3.11
CA MET A 28 -13.59 -3.39 -3.32
C MET A 28 -13.76 -4.43 -2.20
N THR A 29 -14.94 -5.02 -2.08
CA THR A 29 -15.27 -6.03 -1.06
C THR A 29 -14.30 -7.21 -1.10
N GLU A 30 -14.01 -7.73 -2.29
CA GLU A 30 -13.11 -8.87 -2.47
C GLU A 30 -11.67 -8.56 -2.05
N LEU A 31 -11.21 -7.33 -2.31
CA LEU A 31 -9.88 -6.89 -1.87
C LEU A 31 -9.84 -6.72 -0.35
N ARG A 32 -10.91 -6.16 0.24
CA ARG A 32 -11.04 -6.02 1.70
C ARG A 32 -10.97 -7.39 2.38
N ASP A 33 -11.74 -8.35 1.88
CA ASP A 33 -11.77 -9.70 2.42
C ASP A 33 -10.40 -10.39 2.25
N ALA A 34 -9.74 -10.21 1.10
CA ALA A 34 -8.41 -10.75 0.89
C ALA A 34 -7.38 -10.14 1.86
N VAL A 35 -7.43 -8.83 2.12
CA VAL A 35 -6.58 -8.16 3.11
C VAL A 35 -6.82 -8.73 4.50
N HIS A 36 -8.08 -8.80 4.94
CA HIS A 36 -8.44 -9.28 6.29
C HIS A 36 -8.08 -10.75 6.52
N ASN A 37 -8.10 -11.57 5.46
CA ASN A 37 -7.78 -13.00 5.50
C ASN A 37 -6.31 -13.32 5.18
N SER A 38 -5.42 -12.31 5.15
CA SER A 38 -4.00 -12.52 4.92
C SER A 38 -3.16 -12.26 6.17
N ASP A 39 -2.12 -13.08 6.38
CA ASP A 39 -1.16 -12.89 7.48
C ASP A 39 -0.22 -11.71 7.20
N VAL A 40 0.19 -11.58 5.93
CA VAL A 40 1.05 -10.50 5.44
C VAL A 40 0.40 -9.81 4.23
N VAL A 41 0.45 -8.49 4.18
CA VAL A 41 -0.07 -7.70 3.05
C VAL A 41 1.02 -6.75 2.54
N LEU A 42 1.34 -6.87 1.26
CA LEU A 42 2.11 -5.90 0.49
C LEU A 42 1.13 -5.08 -0.34
N PHE A 43 0.93 -3.81 0.02
CA PHE A 43 -0.11 -2.95 -0.52
C PHE A 43 0.47 -1.76 -1.30
N ASP A 44 -0.30 -1.26 -2.25
CA ASP A 44 0.00 -0.06 -3.01
C ASP A 44 0.28 1.15 -2.11
N GLY A 45 1.52 1.63 -2.17
CA GLY A 45 2.00 2.84 -1.50
C GLY A 45 2.47 3.90 -2.49
N THR A 46 1.95 3.90 -3.73
CA THR A 46 2.48 4.71 -4.83
C THR A 46 2.51 6.19 -4.47
N PHE A 47 1.38 6.75 -4.00
CA PHE A 47 1.27 8.17 -3.68
C PHE A 47 0.71 8.38 -2.28
N TRP A 48 1.31 9.31 -1.53
CA TRP A 48 0.81 9.81 -0.26
C TRP A 48 -0.53 10.50 -0.44
N SER A 49 -0.62 11.47 -1.36
CA SER A 49 -1.80 12.29 -1.60
C SER A 49 -2.24 12.26 -3.07
N ASN A 50 -3.50 12.61 -3.35
CA ASN A 50 -4.01 12.60 -4.72
C ASN A 50 -3.28 13.57 -5.66
N ASN A 51 -2.73 14.67 -5.12
CA ASN A 51 -2.08 15.72 -5.90
C ASN A 51 -0.55 15.68 -5.80
N GLU A 52 0.06 14.66 -5.17
CA GLU A 52 1.51 14.58 -4.93
C GLU A 52 2.35 14.89 -6.18
N LEU A 53 2.02 14.30 -7.33
CA LEU A 53 2.73 14.59 -8.57
C LEU A 53 2.47 15.99 -9.12
N ARG A 54 1.31 16.58 -8.86
CA ARG A 54 0.96 17.94 -9.32
C ARG A 54 1.73 19.00 -8.55
N ASP A 55 2.03 18.74 -7.27
CA ASP A 55 2.86 19.62 -6.44
C ASP A 55 4.31 19.70 -6.98
N VAL A 56 4.78 18.63 -7.64
CA VAL A 56 6.11 18.58 -8.30
C VAL A 56 6.04 19.00 -9.77
N ARG A 57 4.98 18.63 -10.49
CA ARG A 57 4.77 18.86 -11.92
C ARG A 57 3.31 19.28 -12.16
N PRO A 58 2.99 20.58 -12.28
CA PRO A 58 1.61 21.07 -12.31
C PRO A 58 0.67 20.42 -13.35
N ALA A 59 1.20 19.97 -14.49
CA ALA A 59 0.42 19.30 -15.54
C ALA A 59 0.34 17.76 -15.41
N ALA A 60 0.82 17.19 -14.30
CA ALA A 60 0.77 15.76 -14.07
C ALA A 60 -0.64 15.25 -13.76
N ARG A 61 -0.84 13.95 -14.01
CA ARG A 61 -2.04 13.24 -13.58
C ARG A 61 -2.03 13.09 -12.07
N SER A 62 -3.20 13.16 -11.45
CA SER A 62 -3.43 12.81 -10.05
C SER A 62 -3.29 11.31 -9.81
N ALA A 63 -3.11 10.90 -8.56
CA ALA A 63 -3.04 9.49 -8.17
C ALA A 63 -4.27 8.71 -8.66
N ARG A 64 -5.48 9.24 -8.45
CA ARG A 64 -6.73 8.61 -8.87
C ARG A 64 -6.88 8.53 -10.39
N GLU A 65 -6.44 9.55 -11.12
CA GLU A 65 -6.37 9.48 -12.59
C GLU A 65 -5.40 8.39 -13.06
N MET A 66 -4.36 8.09 -12.27
CA MET A 66 -3.42 6.99 -12.51
C MET A 66 -3.88 5.63 -11.92
N ASN A 67 -5.09 5.57 -11.37
CA ASN A 67 -5.68 4.37 -10.76
C ASN A 67 -4.95 3.88 -9.49
N HIS A 68 -4.51 4.84 -8.66
CA HIS A 68 -3.92 4.61 -7.34
C HIS A 68 -4.75 5.32 -6.27
N LEU A 69 -5.07 4.59 -5.21
CA LEU A 69 -5.70 5.08 -3.98
C LEU A 69 -4.62 5.75 -3.14
N PRO A 70 -4.73 7.04 -2.81
CA PRO A 70 -3.72 7.69 -1.99
C PRO A 70 -3.66 7.10 -0.57
N ILE A 71 -2.48 7.17 0.05
CA ILE A 71 -2.26 6.70 1.42
C ILE A 71 -3.06 7.54 2.41
N SER A 72 -2.93 8.87 2.36
CA SER A 72 -3.39 9.78 3.41
C SER A 72 -4.92 9.84 3.57
N ASP A 73 -5.67 9.68 2.48
CA ASP A 73 -7.14 9.75 2.45
C ASP A 73 -7.79 8.42 2.06
N GLY A 74 -7.05 7.32 2.14
CA GLY A 74 -7.47 6.03 1.64
C GLY A 74 -6.86 4.87 2.41
N SER A 75 -5.76 4.33 1.90
CA SER A 75 -5.25 3.04 2.34
C SER A 75 -4.70 3.04 3.77
N LEU A 76 -4.24 4.18 4.31
CA LEU A 76 -3.64 4.26 5.64
C LEU A 76 -4.63 3.85 6.74
N GLU A 77 -5.79 4.51 6.79
CA GLU A 77 -6.80 4.23 7.80
C GLU A 77 -7.39 2.83 7.61
N PHE A 78 -7.59 2.41 6.36
CA PHE A 78 -8.05 1.05 6.06
C PHE A 78 -7.08 -0.02 6.59
N LEU A 79 -5.78 0.10 6.33
CA LEU A 79 -4.78 -0.86 6.80
C LEU A 79 -4.55 -0.77 8.32
N ARG A 80 -4.65 0.42 8.92
CA ARG A 80 -4.57 0.62 10.37
C ARG A 80 -5.59 -0.24 11.10
N HIS A 81 -6.85 -0.26 10.63
CA HIS A 81 -7.94 -1.04 11.23
C HIS A 81 -8.04 -2.49 10.74
N SER A 82 -7.21 -2.91 9.78
CA SER A 82 -7.17 -4.29 9.33
C SER A 82 -6.62 -5.23 10.41
N PRO A 83 -7.20 -6.44 10.60
CA PRO A 83 -6.68 -7.47 11.50
C PRO A 83 -5.38 -8.12 10.99
N THR A 84 -4.94 -7.84 9.76
CA THR A 84 -3.67 -8.33 9.19
C THR A 84 -2.49 -8.08 10.13
N ARG A 85 -1.69 -9.13 10.38
CA ARG A 85 -0.57 -9.08 11.32
C ARG A 85 0.58 -8.21 10.84
N ARG A 86 0.96 -8.30 9.56
CA ARG A 86 2.07 -7.54 8.97
C ARG A 86 1.62 -6.82 7.71
N LYS A 87 1.77 -5.49 7.69
CA LYS A 87 1.29 -4.62 6.61
C LYS A 87 2.46 -3.81 6.09
N ILE A 88 2.65 -3.79 4.76
CA ILE A 88 3.83 -3.22 4.12
C ILE A 88 3.38 -2.42 2.90
N TYR A 89 3.74 -1.14 2.83
CA TYR A 89 3.62 -0.37 1.60
C TYR A 89 4.75 -0.69 0.63
N THR A 90 4.41 -0.94 -0.63
CA THR A 90 5.35 -1.20 -1.73
C THR A 90 4.98 -0.37 -2.96
N HIS A 91 5.76 -0.48 -4.04
CA HIS A 91 5.54 0.26 -5.29
C HIS A 91 5.49 1.79 -5.07
N ILE A 92 6.39 2.30 -4.24
CA ILE A 92 6.37 3.69 -3.76
C ILE A 92 6.97 4.62 -4.82
N ASN A 93 6.26 5.68 -5.19
CA ASN A 93 6.78 6.65 -6.15
C ASN A 93 7.89 7.51 -5.53
N ASN A 94 8.87 7.95 -6.32
CA ASN A 94 10.01 8.74 -5.83
C ASN A 94 9.63 10.10 -5.21
N THR A 95 8.43 10.62 -5.52
CA THR A 95 7.93 11.88 -4.94
C THR A 95 7.25 11.69 -3.58
N ASN A 96 7.07 10.44 -3.12
CA ASN A 96 6.27 10.15 -1.94
C ASN A 96 7.06 10.50 -0.66
N PRO A 97 6.53 11.41 0.20
CA PRO A 97 7.23 11.87 1.40
C PRO A 97 7.51 10.78 2.44
N ILE A 98 6.88 9.60 2.36
CA ILE A 98 7.18 8.47 3.26
C ILE A 98 8.61 7.94 3.09
N LEU A 99 9.24 8.21 1.94
CA LEU A 99 10.64 7.87 1.68
C LEU A 99 11.62 8.80 2.39
N LEU A 100 11.18 9.98 2.83
CA LEU A 100 12.04 10.95 3.53
C LEU A 100 12.15 10.58 5.03
N PRO A 101 13.36 10.30 5.54
CA PRO A 101 13.54 10.05 6.97
C PRO A 101 13.08 11.25 7.82
N GLY A 102 12.27 10.99 8.85
CA GLY A 102 11.77 12.01 9.77
C GLY A 102 10.59 12.85 9.25
N SER A 103 10.04 12.55 8.08
CA SER A 103 8.81 13.22 7.61
C SER A 103 7.60 12.86 8.50
N SER A 104 6.65 13.80 8.60
CA SER A 104 5.41 13.56 9.34
C SER A 104 4.57 12.41 8.74
N GLU A 105 4.68 12.22 7.44
CA GLU A 105 4.00 11.20 6.66
C GLU A 105 4.57 9.82 6.98
N ARG A 106 5.90 9.70 7.03
CA ARG A 106 6.58 8.48 7.45
C ARG A 106 6.19 8.09 8.89
N MET A 107 6.23 9.06 9.82
CA MET A 107 5.83 8.80 11.21
C MET A 107 4.38 8.31 11.32
N GLN A 108 3.45 8.88 10.53
CA GLN A 108 2.04 8.42 10.52
C GLN A 108 1.88 6.97 10.03
N VAL A 109 2.70 6.54 9.06
CA VAL A 109 2.72 5.16 8.56
C VAL A 109 3.28 4.21 9.63
N GLU A 110 4.41 4.59 10.25
CA GLU A 110 5.05 3.80 11.31
C GLU A 110 4.16 3.70 12.57
N ASP A 111 3.52 4.79 12.99
CA ASP A 111 2.57 4.83 14.11
C ASP A 111 1.31 3.99 13.86
N ALA A 112 0.93 3.80 12.59
CA ALA A 112 -0.13 2.88 12.20
C ALA A 112 0.30 1.39 12.21
N GLY A 113 1.56 1.10 12.54
CA GLY A 113 2.12 -0.24 12.52
C GLY A 113 2.30 -0.80 11.10
N ILE A 114 2.51 0.08 10.12
CA ILE A 114 2.69 -0.29 8.71
C ILE A 114 4.16 -0.05 8.34
N GLU A 115 4.77 -1.04 7.69
CA GLU A 115 6.15 -0.96 7.21
C GLU A 115 6.21 -0.27 5.84
N ILE A 116 7.34 0.35 5.54
CA ILE A 116 7.65 0.90 4.21
C ILE A 116 8.71 -0.02 3.61
N ALA A 117 8.36 -0.68 2.49
CA ALA A 117 9.29 -1.59 1.83
C ALA A 117 10.56 -0.88 1.36
N CYS A 118 11.66 -1.61 1.38
CA CYS A 118 12.95 -1.21 0.83
C CYS A 118 13.52 -2.33 -0.05
N ASP A 119 14.45 -1.97 -0.92
CA ASP A 119 15.16 -2.96 -1.73
C ASP A 119 15.90 -3.96 -0.83
N GLY A 120 15.75 -5.24 -1.14
CA GLY A 120 16.31 -6.33 -0.33
C GLY A 120 15.43 -6.79 0.85
N LEU A 121 14.23 -6.23 1.01
CA LEU A 121 13.27 -6.74 1.99
C LEU A 121 12.91 -8.20 1.71
N GLU A 122 13.17 -9.08 2.68
CA GLU A 122 12.72 -10.46 2.67
C GLU A 122 11.45 -10.63 3.52
N VAL A 123 10.46 -11.33 2.96
CA VAL A 123 9.22 -11.69 3.63
C VAL A 123 9.16 -13.21 3.72
N VAL A 124 9.28 -13.72 4.94
CA VAL A 124 9.12 -15.15 5.24
C VAL A 124 7.69 -15.36 5.77
N LEU A 125 7.02 -16.36 5.21
CA LEU A 125 5.67 -16.78 5.60
C LEU A 125 5.74 -18.01 6.51
#